data_AF-A0A960GHL2-F1
#
_entry.id   AF-A0A960GHL2-F1
#
_cell.length_a   1.000
_cell.length_b   1.000
_cell.length_c   1.000
_cell.angle_alpha   90.00
_cell.angle_beta   90.00
_cell.angle_gamma   90.00
#
_symmetry.space_group_name_H-M   'P 1'
#
loop_
_entity.id
_entity.type
_entity.pdbx_description
1 polymer ?
#
loop_
_entity_poly.entity_id
_entity_poly.type
_entity_poly.pdbx_seq_one_letter_code
_entity_poly.pdbx_strand_id
1 'polypeptide(L)'
;MPKLSRVPDVGAEILRLLLVIFGAAVGFQIGSRIQTDSPGLLLGIFDATTVGVIIGAGLGFSIGGVVSRRIMRGISRSEDRLSALPPDQVVAGFVGALIGMAGVSLVAWPLFLIGPAAVIAPLFAFLVVVGGMAGFRVARTRGGSLPGDFAERAGLSGPSPGWGPKVLDTSVAIDGRILQV
;
A
#
# COMPACT_ATOMS: atom_id res chain seq x y z
N MET A 1 -7.03 36.41 -11.45
CA MET A 1 -7.13 35.01 -11.00
C MET A 1 -6.38 34.87 -9.68
N PRO A 2 -7.06 34.72 -8.54
CA PRO A 2 -6.39 34.56 -7.25
C PRO A 2 -5.75 33.17 -7.16
N LYS A 3 -4.47 33.10 -6.78
CA LYS A 3 -3.78 31.85 -6.46
C LYS A 3 -4.42 31.28 -5.20
N LEU A 4 -5.14 30.16 -5.33
CA LEU A 4 -5.60 29.37 -4.19
C LEU A 4 -4.39 29.03 -3.32
N SER A 5 -4.41 29.49 -2.08
CA SER A 5 -3.47 29.09 -1.04
C SER A 5 -3.45 27.56 -0.98
N ARG A 6 -2.28 26.94 -1.17
CA ARG A 6 -2.11 25.52 -0.88
C ARG A 6 -2.35 25.36 0.61
N VAL A 7 -3.54 24.89 0.98
CA VAL A 7 -3.78 24.38 2.32
C VAL A 7 -2.71 23.31 2.58
N PRO A 8 -1.93 23.39 3.66
CA PRO A 8 -0.97 22.36 4.01
C PRO A 8 -1.73 21.04 4.15
N ASP A 9 -1.30 20.05 3.39
CA ASP A 9 -1.88 18.72 3.45
C ASP A 9 -1.38 18.05 4.75
N VAL A 10 -2.17 18.21 5.82
CA VAL A 10 -1.81 17.82 7.19
C VAL A 10 -1.36 16.36 7.24
N GLY A 11 -2.02 15.47 6.50
CA GLY A 11 -1.63 14.06 6.45
C GLY A 11 -0.31 13.82 5.71
N ALA A 12 0.00 14.60 4.66
CA ALA A 12 1.30 14.54 4.02
C ALA A 12 2.43 15.03 4.95
N GLU A 13 2.14 15.99 5.83
CA GLU A 13 3.11 16.48 6.82
C GLU A 13 3.30 15.49 7.97
N ILE A 14 2.22 14.85 8.45
CA ILE A 14 2.30 13.77 9.45
C ILE A 14 3.12 12.60 8.89
N LEU A 15 2.83 12.17 7.66
CA LEU A 15 3.56 11.06 7.03
C LEU A 15 5.03 11.40 6.81
N ARG A 16 5.33 12.66 6.47
CA ARG A 16 6.70 13.15 6.40
C ARG A 16 7.39 13.11 7.76
N LEU A 17 6.72 13.56 8.82
CA LEU A 17 7.26 13.53 10.18
C LEU A 17 7.58 12.08 10.61
N LEU A 18 6.68 11.14 10.32
CA LEU A 18 6.91 9.72 10.60
C LEU A 18 8.14 9.18 9.85
N LEU A 19 8.32 9.55 8.58
CA LEU A 19 9.49 9.16 7.79
C LEU A 19 10.79 9.81 8.29
N VAL A 20 10.73 11.03 8.81
CA VAL A 20 11.87 11.69 9.48
C VAL A 20 12.25 10.93 10.74
N ILE A 21 11.29 10.60 11.60
CA ILE A 21 11.51 9.85 12.84
C ILE A 21 12.07 8.46 12.53
N PHE A 22 11.51 7.78 11.53
CA PHE A 22 12.00 6.48 11.07
C PHE A 22 13.44 6.57 10.56
N GLY A 23 13.73 7.53 9.68
CA GLY A 23 15.09 7.76 9.17
C GLY A 23 16.09 8.05 10.29
N ALA A 24 15.70 8.87 11.27
CA ALA A 24 16.50 9.16 12.46
C ALA A 24 16.78 7.90 13.29
N ALA A 25 15.78 7.04 13.51
CA ALA A 25 15.93 5.79 14.25
C ALA A 25 16.84 4.78 13.55
N VAL A 26 16.73 4.66 12.22
CA VAL A 26 17.64 3.84 11.41
C VAL A 26 19.06 4.40 11.47
N GLY A 27 19.20 5.72 11.33
CA GLY A 27 20.47 6.43 11.46
C GLY A 27 21.14 6.22 12.82
N PHE A 28 20.36 6.23 13.90
CA PHE A 28 20.82 5.91 15.26
C PHE A 28 21.35 4.47 15.35
N GLN A 29 20.59 3.49 14.86
CA GLN A 29 21.02 2.08 14.89
C GLN A 29 22.32 1.88 14.11
N ILE A 30 22.45 2.46 12.92
CA ILE A 30 23.67 2.32 12.12
C ILE A 30 24.84 3.04 12.79
N GLY A 31 24.65 4.29 13.22
CA GLY A 31 25.69 5.10 13.83
C GLY A 31 26.20 4.51 15.16
N SER A 32 25.31 4.00 16.00
CA SER A 32 25.69 3.33 17.25
C SER A 32 26.48 2.03 17.04
N ARG A 33 26.17 1.26 16.00
CA ARG A 33 26.94 0.06 15.64
C ARG A 33 28.37 0.43 15.22
N ILE A 34 28.50 1.42 14.34
CA ILE A 34 29.79 1.93 13.88
C ILE A 34 30.62 2.48 15.06
N GLN A 35 29.99 3.24 15.96
CA GLN A 35 30.66 3.77 17.15
C GLN A 35 31.15 2.66 18.09
N THR A 36 30.36 1.58 18.22
CA THR A 36 30.74 0.43 19.06
C THR A 36 31.93 -0.32 18.46
N ASP A 37 31.95 -0.50 17.14
CA ASP A 37 33.02 -1.18 16.41
C ASP A 37 34.29 -0.33 16.28
N SER A 38 34.17 0.99 16.40
CA SER A 38 35.29 1.94 16.32
C SER A 38 35.15 3.04 17.39
N PRO A 39 35.46 2.73 18.66
CA PRO A 39 35.21 3.64 19.79
C PRO A 39 35.96 4.99 19.69
N GLY A 40 37.03 5.07 18.90
CA GLY A 40 37.80 6.29 18.65
C GLY A 40 37.38 7.09 17.40
N LEU A 41 36.33 6.69 16.69
CA LEU A 41 35.89 7.35 15.47
C LEU A 41 35.12 8.65 15.79
N LEU A 42 35.86 9.69 16.15
CA LEU A 42 35.32 11.04 16.29
C LEU A 42 35.34 11.72 14.91
N LEU A 43 34.16 11.92 14.33
CA LEU A 43 33.98 12.69 13.09
C LEU A 43 33.94 14.20 13.45
N GLY A 44 35.02 14.68 14.06
CA GLY A 44 35.13 16.05 14.59
C GLY A 44 34.45 16.21 15.96
N ILE A 45 33.53 17.17 16.09
CA ILE A 45 32.75 17.44 17.31
C ILE A 45 31.60 16.45 17.54
N PHE A 46 31.28 15.62 16.54
CA PHE A 46 30.17 14.69 16.58
C PHE A 46 30.65 13.24 16.60
N ASP A 47 29.99 12.39 17.38
CA ASP A 47 30.16 10.95 17.34
C ASP A 47 29.45 10.34 16.12
N ALA A 48 29.84 9.12 15.72
CA ALA A 48 29.25 8.44 14.57
C ALA A 48 27.74 8.22 14.73
N THR A 49 27.27 8.10 15.97
CA THR A 49 25.84 8.03 16.32
C THR A 49 25.09 9.31 15.94
N THR A 50 25.57 10.48 16.38
CA THR A 50 24.92 11.77 16.08
C THR A 50 24.93 12.06 14.59
N VAL A 51 26.04 11.79 13.91
CA VAL A 51 26.12 11.92 12.44
C VAL A 51 25.12 11.00 11.76
N GLY A 52 25.01 9.74 12.21
CA GLY A 52 24.03 8.79 11.71
C GLY A 52 22.58 9.28 11.84
N VAL A 53 22.22 9.83 13.01
CA VAL A 53 20.89 10.40 13.25
C VAL A 53 20.61 11.59 12.33
N ILE A 54 21.57 12.52 12.18
CA ILE A 54 21.40 13.72 11.34
C ILE A 54 21.21 13.30 9.87
N ILE A 55 22.03 12.39 9.37
CA ILE A 55 21.93 11.88 7.99
C ILE A 55 20.60 11.15 7.81
N GLY A 56 20.25 10.27 8.74
CA GLY A 56 19.00 9.51 8.72
C GLY A 56 17.76 10.40 8.70
N ALA A 57 17.72 11.41 9.58
CA ALA A 57 16.65 12.40 9.64
C ALA A 57 16.59 13.26 8.36
N GLY A 58 17.75 13.68 7.83
CA GLY A 58 17.84 14.48 6.61
C GLY A 58 17.37 13.72 5.36
N LEU A 59 17.71 12.43 5.26
CA LEU A 59 17.21 11.54 4.23
C LEU A 59 15.70 11.31 4.39
N GLY A 60 15.23 11.03 5.61
CA GLY A 60 13.81 10.89 5.93
C GLY A 60 13.00 12.14 5.58
N PHE A 61 13.56 13.33 5.78
CA PHE A 61 12.92 14.61 5.42
C PHE A 61 12.85 14.82 3.90
N SER A 62 13.95 14.56 3.21
CA SER A 62 14.08 14.75 1.76
C SER A 62 13.20 13.77 0.99
N ILE A 63 13.32 12.48 1.31
CA ILE A 63 12.52 11.41 0.72
C ILE A 63 11.06 11.54 1.15
N GLY A 64 10.83 11.78 2.45
CA GLY A 64 9.50 11.91 3.03
C GLY A 64 8.67 13.01 2.40
N GLY A 65 9.27 14.17 2.09
CA GLY A 65 8.53 15.25 1.42
C GLY A 65 8.03 14.84 0.03
N VAL A 66 8.81 14.10 -0.75
CA VAL A 66 8.39 13.67 -2.09
C VAL A 66 7.39 12.51 -2.03
N VAL A 67 7.67 11.52 -1.17
CA VAL A 67 6.84 10.33 -0.98
C VAL A 67 5.49 10.68 -0.38
N SER A 68 5.44 11.50 0.66
CA SER A 68 4.19 11.87 1.33
C SER A 68 3.25 12.62 0.40
N ARG A 69 3.78 13.56 -0.40
CA ARG A 69 3.01 14.27 -1.42
C ARG A 69 2.52 13.36 -2.54
N ARG A 70 3.24 12.29 -2.90
CA ARG A 70 2.78 11.34 -3.91
C ARG A 70 1.71 10.40 -3.36
N ILE A 71 1.90 9.91 -2.14
CA ILE A 71 0.92 9.06 -1.46
C ILE A 71 -0.38 9.84 -1.28
N MET A 72 -0.34 11.06 -0.79
CA MET A 72 -1.59 11.81 -0.54
C MET A 72 -2.31 12.23 -1.81
N ARG A 73 -1.57 12.62 -2.87
CA ARG A 73 -2.16 12.80 -4.21
C ARG A 73 -2.70 11.50 -4.80
N GLY A 74 -2.15 10.36 -4.41
CA GLY A 74 -2.65 9.04 -4.74
C GLY A 74 -3.95 8.75 -3.99
N ILE A 75 -4.01 9.07 -2.70
CA ILE A 75 -5.19 8.89 -1.84
C ILE A 75 -6.33 9.78 -2.31
N SER A 76 -6.13 11.07 -2.54
CA SER A 76 -7.23 11.95 -3.01
C SER A 76 -7.78 11.54 -4.38
N ARG A 77 -6.90 11.16 -5.32
CA ARG A 77 -7.33 10.57 -6.61
C ARG A 77 -7.96 9.20 -6.46
N SER A 78 -7.65 8.51 -5.37
CA SER A 78 -8.24 7.22 -5.05
C SER A 78 -9.58 7.42 -4.36
N GLU A 79 -9.80 8.43 -3.52
CA GLU A 79 -11.11 8.77 -2.93
C GLU A 79 -12.15 9.07 -4.00
N ASP A 80 -11.81 9.86 -5.02
CA ASP A 80 -12.69 10.11 -6.19
C ASP A 80 -13.00 8.83 -7.00
N ARG A 81 -12.14 7.81 -6.91
CA ARG A 81 -12.31 6.52 -7.60
C ARG A 81 -12.94 5.46 -6.69
N LEU A 82 -12.70 5.52 -5.38
CA LEU A 82 -13.19 4.60 -4.35
C LEU A 82 -14.65 4.86 -4.04
N SER A 83 -15.11 6.12 -4.12
CA SER A 83 -16.53 6.45 -4.13
C SER A 83 -17.28 5.81 -5.31
N ALA A 84 -16.58 5.48 -6.39
CA ALA A 84 -17.11 4.78 -7.56
C ALA A 84 -16.81 3.27 -7.58
N LEU A 85 -16.05 2.74 -6.62
CA LEU A 85 -15.69 1.33 -6.59
C LEU A 85 -16.68 0.53 -5.74
N PRO A 86 -17.23 -0.56 -6.29
CA PRO A 86 -18.03 -1.50 -5.53
C PRO A 86 -17.24 -2.03 -4.30
N PRO A 87 -17.85 -2.05 -3.08
CA PRO A 87 -17.17 -2.45 -1.84
C PRO A 87 -16.48 -3.82 -1.91
N ASP A 88 -17.08 -4.75 -2.66
CA ASP A 88 -16.57 -6.09 -2.97
C ASP A 88 -15.19 -6.06 -3.66
N GLN A 89 -14.94 -5.10 -4.55
CA GLN A 89 -13.64 -4.98 -5.23
C GLN A 89 -12.54 -4.45 -4.30
N VAL A 90 -12.91 -3.66 -3.28
CA VAL A 90 -11.97 -3.16 -2.27
C VAL A 90 -11.56 -4.31 -1.36
N VAL A 91 -12.54 -5.08 -0.88
CA VAL A 91 -12.30 -6.26 -0.03
C VAL A 91 -11.50 -7.32 -0.80
N ALA A 92 -11.88 -7.64 -2.04
CA ALA A 92 -11.14 -8.58 -2.88
C ALA A 92 -9.70 -8.14 -3.12
N GLY A 93 -9.49 -6.86 -3.45
CA GLY A 93 -8.14 -6.28 -3.59
C GLY A 93 -7.31 -6.43 -2.31
N PHE A 94 -7.89 -6.14 -1.15
CA PHE A 94 -7.19 -6.25 0.13
C PHE A 94 -6.80 -7.70 0.46
N VAL A 95 -7.72 -8.66 0.27
CA VAL A 95 -7.45 -10.09 0.43
C VAL A 95 -6.35 -10.55 -0.53
N GLY A 96 -6.41 -10.12 -1.80
CA GLY A 96 -5.36 -10.39 -2.78
C GLY A 96 -4.01 -9.84 -2.39
N ALA A 97 -3.97 -8.63 -1.82
CA ALA A 97 -2.74 -8.03 -1.32
C ALA A 97 -2.12 -8.85 -0.18
N LEU A 98 -2.94 -9.27 0.80
CA LEU A 98 -2.49 -10.10 1.92
C LEU A 98 -1.94 -11.45 1.44
N ILE A 99 -2.65 -12.12 0.52
CA ILE A 99 -2.20 -13.39 -0.06
C ILE A 99 -0.89 -13.20 -0.85
N GLY A 100 -0.78 -12.13 -1.64
CA GLY A 100 0.42 -11.81 -2.39
C GLY A 100 1.63 -11.51 -1.49
N MET A 101 1.43 -10.74 -0.42
CA MET A 101 2.46 -10.47 0.59
C MET A 101 2.89 -11.75 1.30
N ALA A 102 1.94 -12.58 1.74
CA ALA A 102 2.22 -13.83 2.43
C ALA A 102 2.97 -14.81 1.51
N GLY A 103 2.51 -14.98 0.27
CA GLY A 103 3.13 -15.86 -0.72
C GLY A 103 4.57 -15.45 -1.04
N VAL A 104 4.80 -14.15 -1.31
CA VAL A 104 6.17 -13.67 -1.53
C VAL A 104 7.03 -13.78 -0.28
N SER A 105 6.48 -13.50 0.91
CA SER A 105 7.23 -13.65 2.17
C SER A 105 7.68 -15.10 2.37
N LEU A 106 6.81 -16.09 2.11
CA LEU A 106 7.13 -17.51 2.22
C LEU A 106 8.16 -17.99 1.20
N VAL A 107 8.26 -17.34 0.04
CA VAL A 107 9.27 -17.69 -0.98
C VAL A 107 10.58 -16.94 -0.75
N ALA A 108 10.52 -15.70 -0.28
CA ALA A 108 11.67 -14.82 -0.14
C ALA A 108 12.36 -14.92 1.23
N TRP A 109 11.72 -15.47 2.27
CA TRP A 109 12.37 -15.61 3.59
C TRP A 109 13.70 -16.37 3.58
N PRO A 110 13.93 -17.42 2.75
CA PRO A 110 15.20 -18.14 2.76
C PRO A 110 16.37 -17.27 2.30
N LEU A 111 16.13 -16.12 1.66
CA LEU A 111 17.18 -15.17 1.30
C LEU A 111 17.97 -14.75 2.54
N PHE A 112 17.32 -14.62 3.70
CA PHE A 112 18.01 -14.26 4.96
C PHE A 112 19.06 -15.29 5.41
N LEU A 113 19.07 -16.50 4.83
CA LEU A 113 20.09 -17.51 5.11
C LEU A 113 21.38 -17.31 4.29
N ILE A 114 21.34 -16.47 3.25
CA ILE A 114 22.42 -16.36 2.25
C ILE A 114 23.36 -15.18 2.55
N GLY A 115 22.92 -14.19 3.33
CA GLY A 115 23.75 -13.01 3.61
C GLY A 115 23.25 -12.14 4.76
N PRO A 116 23.95 -11.01 5.02
CA PRO A 116 23.67 -10.16 6.16
C PRO A 116 22.24 -9.59 6.12
N ALA A 117 21.51 -9.72 7.23
CA ALA A 117 20.11 -9.27 7.33
C ALA A 117 19.94 -7.78 6.97
N ALA A 118 20.93 -6.94 7.23
CA ALA A 118 20.92 -5.52 6.89
C ALA A 118 20.82 -5.25 5.37
N VAL A 119 21.36 -6.14 4.54
CA VAL A 119 21.33 -6.02 3.07
C VAL A 119 20.07 -6.68 2.50
N ILE A 120 19.63 -7.77 3.13
CA ILE A 120 18.53 -8.60 2.63
C ILE A 120 17.16 -8.04 3.05
N ALA A 121 17.06 -7.41 4.22
CA ALA A 121 15.79 -6.86 4.71
C ALA A 121 15.16 -5.81 3.77
N PRO A 122 15.91 -4.84 3.20
CA PRO A 122 15.36 -3.90 2.22
C PRO A 122 14.86 -4.59 0.95
N LEU A 123 15.61 -5.58 0.44
CA LEU A 123 15.22 -6.35 -0.74
C LEU A 123 13.96 -7.18 -0.47
N PHE A 124 13.92 -7.87 0.68
CA PHE A 124 12.76 -8.65 1.11
C PHE A 124 11.52 -7.76 1.24
N ALA A 125 11.63 -6.61 1.93
CA ALA A 125 10.54 -5.65 2.06
C ALA A 125 10.04 -5.15 0.70
N PHE A 126 10.95 -4.83 -0.22
CA PHE A 126 10.60 -4.47 -1.59
C PHE A 126 9.81 -5.58 -2.30
N LEU A 127 10.29 -6.82 -2.25
CA LEU A 127 9.62 -7.96 -2.87
C LEU A 127 8.22 -8.19 -2.29
N VAL A 128 8.08 -8.12 -0.96
CA VAL A 128 6.78 -8.29 -0.29
C VAL A 128 5.80 -7.20 -0.69
N VAL A 129 6.22 -5.93 -0.76
CA VAL A 129 5.36 -4.83 -1.23
C VAL A 129 4.95 -5.02 -2.69
N VAL A 130 5.89 -5.41 -3.57
CA VAL A 130 5.58 -5.72 -4.98
C VAL A 130 4.58 -6.88 -5.07
N GLY A 131 4.77 -7.93 -4.27
CA GLY A 131 3.85 -9.06 -4.15
C GLY A 131 2.45 -8.64 -3.72
N GLY A 132 2.35 -7.78 -2.72
CA GLY A 132 1.08 -7.20 -2.28
C GLY A 132 0.40 -6.35 -3.35
N MET A 133 1.17 -5.49 -4.04
CA MET A 133 0.64 -4.69 -5.15
C MET A 133 0.16 -5.56 -6.31
N ALA A 134 0.90 -6.62 -6.66
CA ALA A 134 0.51 -7.58 -7.68
C ALA A 134 -0.75 -8.35 -7.29
N GLY A 135 -0.78 -8.88 -6.06
CA GLY A 135 -1.95 -9.59 -5.51
C GLY A 135 -3.19 -8.71 -5.47
N PHE A 136 -3.06 -7.45 -5.04
CA PHE A 136 -4.13 -6.45 -5.09
C PHE A 136 -4.67 -6.26 -6.52
N ARG A 137 -3.79 -6.08 -7.50
CA ARG A 137 -4.17 -5.87 -8.90
C ARG A 137 -4.85 -7.10 -9.50
N VAL A 138 -4.33 -8.29 -9.22
CA VAL A 138 -4.88 -9.56 -9.72
C VAL A 138 -6.27 -9.80 -9.12
N ALA A 139 -6.41 -9.67 -7.80
CA ALA A 139 -7.69 -9.91 -7.14
C ALA A 139 -8.76 -8.88 -7.55
N ARG A 140 -8.38 -7.63 -7.81
CA ARG A 140 -9.33 -6.62 -8.30
C ARG A 140 -9.76 -6.85 -9.75
N THR A 141 -8.85 -7.28 -10.62
CA THR A 141 -9.16 -7.56 -12.03
C THR A 141 -9.94 -8.86 -12.21
N ARG A 142 -9.75 -9.84 -11.33
CA ARG A 142 -10.43 -11.13 -11.36
C ARG A 142 -11.62 -11.25 -10.41
N GLY A 143 -11.79 -10.33 -9.46
CA GLY A 143 -12.90 -10.35 -8.48
C GLY A 143 -14.29 -10.26 -9.12
N GLY A 144 -14.41 -9.63 -10.29
CA GLY A 144 -15.64 -9.65 -11.09
C GLY A 144 -15.82 -10.87 -12.00
N SER A 145 -14.86 -11.80 -12.00
CA SER A 145 -14.84 -13.00 -12.85
C SER A 145 -14.44 -14.25 -12.05
N LEU A 146 -14.80 -14.30 -10.77
CA LEU A 146 -14.82 -15.57 -10.03
C LEU A 146 -15.84 -16.47 -10.74
N PRO A 147 -15.41 -17.61 -11.33
CA PRO A 147 -16.35 -18.60 -11.85
C PRO A 147 -17.30 -18.97 -10.69
N GLY A 148 -18.60 -19.03 -10.97
CA GLY A 148 -19.64 -19.25 -9.95
C GLY A 148 -19.31 -20.40 -8.98
N ASP A 149 -18.61 -21.42 -9.48
CA ASP A 149 -18.13 -22.58 -8.75
C ASP A 149 -17.24 -22.27 -7.53
N PHE A 150 -16.46 -21.18 -7.52
CA PHE A 150 -15.60 -20.85 -6.38
C PHE A 150 -16.34 -20.05 -5.31
N ALA A 151 -17.28 -19.19 -5.71
CA ALA A 151 -18.14 -18.45 -4.79
C ALA A 151 -19.15 -19.38 -4.09
N GLU A 152 -19.68 -20.35 -4.83
CA GLU A 152 -20.59 -21.39 -4.34
C GLU A 152 -19.91 -22.35 -3.37
N ARG A 153 -18.67 -22.77 -3.66
CA ARG A 153 -17.87 -23.61 -2.74
C ARG A 153 -17.37 -22.89 -1.49
N ALA A 154 -17.18 -21.57 -1.57
CA ALA A 154 -16.75 -20.76 -0.43
C ALA A 154 -17.91 -20.28 0.47
N GLY A 155 -19.17 -20.59 0.11
CA GLY A 155 -20.35 -20.15 0.87
C GLY A 155 -20.56 -18.64 0.88
N LEU A 156 -19.94 -17.92 -0.07
CA LEU A 156 -19.99 -16.46 -0.17
C LEU A 156 -21.05 -15.96 -1.15
N SER A 157 -21.95 -16.83 -1.61
CA SER A 157 -23.04 -16.52 -2.53
C SER A 157 -24.10 -15.64 -1.85
N GLY A 158 -23.88 -14.33 -1.83
CA GLY A 158 -24.97 -13.36 -1.69
C GLY A 158 -25.84 -13.35 -2.95
N PRO A 159 -27.10 -12.88 -2.89
CA PRO A 159 -28.00 -12.86 -4.04
C PRO A 159 -27.35 -12.12 -5.21
N SER A 160 -27.21 -12.78 -6.36
CA SER A 160 -26.74 -12.14 -7.59
C SER A 160 -27.75 -11.08 -8.03
N PRO A 161 -27.42 -9.77 -8.01
CA PRO A 161 -28.30 -8.78 -8.58
C PRO A 161 -28.00 -8.72 -10.07
N GLY A 162 -28.82 -9.40 -10.87
CA GLY A 162 -28.95 -9.16 -12.32
C GLY A 162 -29.55 -7.78 -12.61
N TRP A 163 -28.96 -6.72 -12.07
CA TRP A 163 -29.43 -5.34 -12.15
C TRP A 163 -28.44 -4.48 -12.93
N GLY A 164 -28.44 -4.69 -14.25
CA GLY A 164 -28.25 -3.58 -15.18
C GLY A 164 -29.59 -2.86 -15.40
N PRO A 165 -29.61 -1.64 -15.94
CA PRO A 165 -30.85 -0.97 -16.34
C PRO A 165 -31.58 -1.85 -17.37
N LYS A 166 -32.65 -2.54 -16.93
CA LYS A 166 -33.49 -3.33 -17.83
C LYS A 166 -34.39 -2.35 -18.56
N VAL A 167 -34.09 -2.09 -19.84
CA VAL A 167 -34.97 -1.33 -20.71
C VAL A 167 -36.16 -2.22 -21.03
N LEU A 168 -37.28 -1.95 -20.36
CA LEU A 168 -38.55 -2.60 -20.58
C LEU A 168 -39.31 -1.80 -21.64
N ASP A 169 -39.68 -2.45 -22.74
CA ASP A 169 -40.52 -1.81 -23.75
C ASP A 169 -41.95 -1.62 -23.18
N THR A 170 -42.55 -0.46 -23.41
CA THR A 170 -43.82 -0.07 -22.80
C THR A 170 -44.96 -1.02 -23.21
N SER A 171 -44.84 -1.62 -24.39
CA SER A 171 -45.77 -2.64 -24.91
C SER A 171 -45.83 -3.89 -24.01
N VAL A 172 -44.68 -4.36 -23.54
CA VAL A 172 -44.54 -5.55 -22.67
C VAL A 172 -44.98 -5.24 -21.24
N ALA A 173 -44.79 -4.01 -20.77
CA ALA A 173 -45.26 -3.57 -19.46
C ALA A 173 -46.80 -3.59 -19.34
N ILE A 174 -47.51 -3.25 -20.43
CA ILE A 174 -48.98 -3.22 -20.46
C ILE A 174 -49.58 -4.63 -20.61
N ASP A 175 -48.90 -5.54 -21.33
CA ASP A 175 -49.38 -6.92 -21.54
C ASP A 175 -49.25 -7.81 -20.30
N GLY A 176 -48.64 -7.33 -19.20
CA GLY A 176 -48.63 -7.99 -17.90
C GLY A 176 -47.80 -9.29 -17.81
N ARG A 177 -47.13 -9.69 -18.89
CA ARG A 177 -46.29 -10.90 -18.96
C ARG A 177 -44.88 -10.67 -18.42
N ILE A 178 -44.76 -10.15 -17.21
CA ILE A 178 -43.45 -9.96 -16.56
C ILE A 178 -43.07 -11.27 -15.87
N LEU A 179 -42.25 -12.10 -16.54
CA LEU A 179 -41.65 -13.26 -15.87
C LEU A 179 -40.52 -12.75 -14.96
N GLN A 180 -40.68 -12.99 -13.65
CA GLN A 180 -39.62 -12.77 -12.68
C GLN A 180 -38.58 -13.87 -12.85
N VAL A 181 -37.44 -13.52 -13.47
CA VAL A 181 -36.22 -14.32 -13.54
C VAL A 181 -35.05 -13.48 -13.06
#